data_AF-A0AA37IGW4-F1
#
_entry.id   AF-A0AA37IGW4-F1
#
_cell.length_a   1.000
_cell.length_b   1.000
_cell.length_c   1.000
_cell.angle_alpha   90.00
_cell.angle_beta   90.00
_cell.angle_gamma   90.00
#
_symmetry.space_group_name_H-M   'P 1'
#
loop_
_entity.id
_entity.type
_entity.pdbx_description
1 polymer ?
#
loop_
_entity_poly.entity_id
_entity_poly.type
_entity_poly.pdbx_seq_one_letter_code
_entity_poly.pdbx_strand_id
1 'polypeptide(L)'
;MKKRTAPLAALALSVAAFVAIPVAHAQDTAASTPKQIKKAQRKEARAKKNAELKQLEQNGYNPAGEQTNYPQNLQNAQAKINAQKAGKPAPASAP
;
A
#
# COMPACT_ATOMS: atom_id res chain seq x y z
N MET A 1 -21.00 -23.12 -58.39
CA MET A 1 -19.68 -23.79 -58.44
C MET A 1 -19.35 -24.28 -57.05
N LYS A 2 -19.12 -25.60 -56.89
CA LYS A 2 -18.84 -26.25 -55.61
C LYS A 2 -17.34 -26.19 -55.30
N LYS A 3 -16.96 -25.88 -54.07
CA LYS A 3 -15.69 -26.34 -53.49
C LYS A 3 -16.00 -27.05 -52.17
N ARG A 4 -15.74 -28.36 -52.14
CA ARG A 4 -15.71 -29.19 -50.94
C ARG A 4 -14.25 -29.37 -50.56
N THR A 5 -13.90 -29.27 -49.28
CA THR A 5 -12.74 -29.96 -48.69
C THR A 5 -12.83 -29.85 -47.17
N ALA A 6 -12.94 -31.00 -46.51
CA ALA A 6 -12.70 -31.19 -45.07
C ALA A 6 -11.40 -32.01 -44.91
N PRO A 7 -10.72 -31.88 -43.75
CA PRO A 7 -10.36 -33.08 -42.97
C PRO A 7 -10.67 -32.82 -41.47
N LEU A 8 -11.45 -33.65 -40.77
CA LEU A 8 -11.07 -34.92 -40.12
C LEU A 8 -9.68 -34.91 -39.44
N ALA A 9 -9.68 -34.75 -38.11
CA ALA A 9 -8.80 -35.37 -37.09
C ALA A 9 -8.82 -34.49 -35.83
N ALA A 10 -8.85 -34.94 -34.59
CA ALA A 10 -9.05 -36.24 -33.96
C ALA A 10 -9.13 -35.97 -32.44
N LEU A 11 -9.71 -36.91 -31.70
CA LEU A 11 -9.40 -37.29 -30.30
C LEU A 11 -9.20 -36.15 -29.27
N ALA A 12 -10.15 -35.91 -28.38
CA ALA A 12 -10.29 -36.63 -27.10
C ALA A 12 -9.08 -36.44 -26.16
N LEU A 13 -9.29 -35.83 -24.98
CA LEU A 13 -9.44 -36.55 -23.72
C LEU A 13 -9.66 -35.58 -22.54
N SER A 14 -10.55 -36.01 -21.64
CA SER A 14 -10.49 -35.81 -20.18
C SER A 14 -10.83 -34.44 -19.57
N VAL A 15 -12.10 -34.38 -19.17
CA VAL A 15 -12.61 -34.01 -17.84
C VAL A 15 -11.52 -33.66 -16.80
N ALA A 16 -11.52 -32.40 -16.38
CA ALA A 16 -11.28 -32.05 -14.99
C ALA A 16 -12.47 -31.20 -14.53
N ALA A 17 -13.47 -31.87 -13.95
CA ALA A 17 -14.45 -31.22 -13.11
C ALA A 17 -13.71 -30.69 -11.88
N PHE A 18 -13.22 -29.45 -11.96
CA PHE A 18 -12.76 -28.74 -10.78
C PHE A 18 -14.01 -28.26 -10.02
N VAL A 19 -14.32 -29.03 -8.99
CA VAL A 19 -15.35 -28.78 -8.00
C VAL A 19 -15.01 -27.50 -7.23
N ALA A 20 -16.01 -26.64 -7.07
CA ALA A 20 -16.08 -25.48 -6.17
C ALA A 20 -15.11 -24.31 -6.43
N ILE A 21 -15.46 -23.53 -7.45
CA ILE A 21 -15.02 -22.13 -7.59
C ILE A 21 -15.99 -21.23 -6.79
N PRO A 22 -15.52 -20.46 -5.80
CA PRO A 22 -16.05 -19.13 -5.58
C PRO A 22 -14.96 -18.13 -5.95
N VAL A 23 -14.70 -17.97 -7.25
CA VAL A 23 -14.15 -16.72 -7.77
C VAL A 23 -15.31 -15.72 -7.76
N ALA A 24 -15.63 -15.27 -6.55
CA ALA A 24 -16.29 -14.00 -6.30
C ALA A 24 -15.20 -12.99 -5.91
N HIS A 25 -14.19 -12.85 -6.74
CA HIS A 25 -13.55 -11.54 -6.87
C HIS A 25 -14.41 -10.77 -7.86
N ALA A 26 -15.52 -10.24 -7.34
CA ALA A 26 -16.17 -9.11 -7.93
C ALA A 26 -15.05 -8.09 -8.19
N GLN A 27 -14.72 -7.91 -9.47
CA GLN A 27 -14.04 -6.74 -9.96
C GLN A 27 -14.99 -5.58 -9.68
N ASP A 28 -14.97 -5.10 -8.44
CA ASP A 28 -15.55 -3.84 -8.05
C ASP A 28 -14.65 -2.75 -8.65
N THR A 29 -14.77 -2.54 -9.96
CA THR A 29 -14.75 -1.18 -10.52
C THR A 29 -15.97 -0.44 -9.96
N ALA A 30 -16.03 -0.28 -8.63
CA ALA A 30 -17.16 0.28 -7.92
C ALA A 30 -16.71 1.60 -7.31
N ALA A 31 -17.38 2.68 -7.70
CA ALA A 31 -17.28 3.96 -7.03
C ALA A 31 -17.33 3.73 -5.50
N SER A 32 -16.26 4.14 -4.80
CA SER A 32 -16.19 4.00 -3.35
C SER A 32 -17.36 4.75 -2.73
N THR A 33 -18.18 4.06 -1.94
CA THR A 33 -19.24 4.73 -1.18
C THR A 33 -18.62 5.82 -0.28
N PRO A 34 -19.33 6.91 0.03
CA PRO A 34 -18.80 7.98 0.89
C PRO A 34 -18.24 7.47 2.24
N LYS A 35 -18.78 6.37 2.77
CA LYS A 35 -18.26 5.70 3.97
C LYS A 35 -16.90 5.02 3.73
N GLN A 36 -16.70 4.38 2.59
CA GLN A 36 -15.42 3.77 2.21
C GLN A 36 -14.34 4.83 1.98
N ILE A 37 -14.67 5.95 1.32
CA ILE A 37 -13.75 7.08 1.12
C ILE A 37 -13.33 7.66 2.48
N LYS A 38 -14.28 7.94 3.38
CA LYS A 38 -13.96 8.43 4.73
C LYS A 38 -13.07 7.46 5.51
N LYS A 39 -13.28 6.15 5.36
CA LYS A 39 -12.45 5.12 6.01
C LYS A 39 -11.03 5.12 5.44
N ALA A 40 -10.89 5.23 4.12
CA ALA A 40 -9.60 5.32 3.43
C ALA A 40 -8.83 6.57 3.90
N GLN A 41 -9.47 7.74 3.88
CA GLN A 41 -8.88 9.01 4.35
C GLN A 41 -8.40 8.93 5.81
N ARG A 42 -9.19 8.34 6.72
CA ARG A 42 -8.75 8.15 8.11
C ARG A 42 -7.55 7.20 8.22
N LYS A 43 -7.49 6.16 7.38
CA LYS A 43 -6.37 5.22 7.37
C LYS A 43 -5.09 5.91 6.89
N GLU A 44 -5.19 6.70 5.84
CA GLU A 44 -4.07 7.51 5.33
C GLU A 44 -3.60 8.53 6.36
N ALA A 45 -4.52 9.25 7.02
CA ALA A 45 -4.17 10.20 8.07
C ALA A 45 -3.43 9.53 9.24
N ARG A 46 -3.88 8.34 9.66
CA ARG A 46 -3.18 7.55 10.69
C ARG A 46 -1.81 7.07 10.22
N ALA A 47 -1.69 6.64 8.97
CA ALA A 47 -0.41 6.22 8.41
C ALA A 47 0.61 7.38 8.42
N LYS A 48 0.19 8.59 8.01
CA LYS A 48 1.03 9.80 8.06
C LYS A 48 1.47 10.11 9.49
N LYS A 49 0.52 10.19 10.43
CA LYS A 49 0.79 10.47 11.84
C LYS A 49 1.72 9.42 12.47
N ASN A 50 1.53 8.14 12.15
CA ASN A 50 2.37 7.07 12.67
C ASN A 50 3.77 7.09 12.06
N ALA A 51 3.92 7.49 10.79
CA ALA A 51 5.23 7.65 10.17
C ALA A 51 6.02 8.77 10.87
N GLU A 52 5.40 9.92 11.09
CA GLU A 52 6.02 11.04 11.82
C GLU A 52 6.40 10.66 13.25
N LEU A 53 5.51 9.99 13.98
CA LEU A 53 5.81 9.49 15.32
C LEU A 53 7.00 8.52 15.31
N LYS A 54 7.05 7.60 14.35
CA LYS A 54 8.16 6.65 14.25
C LYS A 54 9.48 7.36 13.96
N GLN A 55 9.49 8.42 13.17
CA GLN A 55 10.69 9.22 12.95
C GLN A 55 11.15 9.90 14.25
N LEU A 56 10.22 10.45 15.03
CA LEU A 56 10.55 11.06 16.32
C LEU A 56 11.09 10.00 17.32
N GLU A 57 10.46 8.83 17.39
CA GLU A 57 10.90 7.68 18.21
C GLU A 57 12.30 7.20 17.85
N GLN A 58 12.58 7.05 16.55
CA GLN A 58 13.92 6.71 16.06
C GLN A 58 15.00 7.72 16.46
N ASN A 59 14.61 8.99 16.65
CA ASN A 59 15.53 10.06 17.03
C ASN A 59 15.56 10.32 18.55
N GLY A 60 14.86 9.51 19.34
CA GLY A 60 14.92 9.49 20.81
C GLY A 60 13.70 10.07 21.53
N TYR A 61 12.60 10.35 20.83
CA TYR A 61 11.36 10.83 21.44
C TYR A 61 10.32 9.71 21.60
N ASN A 62 10.05 9.29 22.83
CA ASN A 62 9.00 8.30 23.12
C ASN A 62 7.82 8.96 23.86
N PRO A 63 6.64 9.13 23.24
CA PRO A 63 5.48 9.72 23.88
C PRO A 63 4.74 8.77 24.84
N ALA A 64 4.97 7.46 24.76
CA ALA A 64 4.31 6.45 25.59
C ALA A 64 5.18 5.92 26.74
N GLY A 65 6.45 6.32 26.80
CA GLY A 65 7.40 5.94 27.84
C GLY A 65 7.59 7.03 28.89
N GLU A 66 8.65 6.89 29.69
CA GLU A 66 9.02 7.86 30.72
C GLU A 66 9.38 9.22 30.10
N GLN A 67 8.64 10.26 30.49
CA GLN A 67 8.77 11.62 29.96
C GLN A 67 9.72 12.50 30.78
N THR A 68 10.72 11.90 31.44
CA THR A 68 11.66 12.59 32.34
C THR A 68 12.36 13.79 31.71
N ASN A 69 12.65 13.72 30.40
CA ASN A 69 13.36 14.75 29.65
C ASN A 69 12.45 15.45 28.62
N TYR A 70 11.14 15.40 28.82
CA TYR A 70 10.21 16.19 28.03
C TYR A 70 10.26 17.66 28.49
N PRO A 71 10.31 18.66 27.59
CA PRO A 71 10.21 18.59 26.12
C PRO A 71 11.55 18.49 25.37
N GLN A 72 12.69 18.43 26.07
CA GLN A 72 14.03 18.44 25.44
C GLN A 72 14.21 17.31 24.41
N ASN A 73 13.71 16.10 24.71
CA ASN A 73 13.79 14.97 23.79
C ASN A 73 13.06 15.22 22.46
N LEU A 74 11.93 15.94 22.50
CA LEU A 74 11.18 16.31 21.29
C LEU A 74 11.99 17.26 20.42
N GLN A 75 12.56 18.31 21.02
CA GLN A 75 13.36 19.30 20.30
C GLN A 75 14.61 18.67 19.68
N ASN A 76 15.30 17.81 20.43
CA ASN A 76 16.47 17.07 19.95
C ASN A 76 16.09 16.12 18.79
N ALA A 77 14.97 15.42 18.90
CA ALA A 77 14.50 14.55 17.82
C ALA A 77 14.17 15.35 16.55
N GLN A 78 13.50 16.49 16.69
CA GLN A 78 13.20 17.38 15.57
C GLN A 78 14.46 17.95 14.92
N ALA A 79 15.44 18.38 15.70
CA ALA A 79 16.71 18.87 15.19
C ALA A 79 17.46 17.80 14.37
N LYS A 80 17.50 16.55 14.87
CA LYS A 80 18.09 15.42 14.13
C LYS A 80 17.35 15.12 12.83
N ILE A 81 16.00 15.13 12.84
CA ILE A 81 15.19 14.94 11.62
C ILE A 81 15.48 16.06 10.60
N ASN A 82 15.55 17.31 11.05
CA ASN A 82 15.85 18.45 10.18
C ASN A 82 17.26 18.32 9.57
N ALA A 83 18.25 17.95 10.37
CA ALA A 83 19.60 17.67 9.88
C ALA A 83 19.64 16.51 8.87
N GLN A 84 18.91 15.43 9.12
CA GLN A 84 18.78 14.30 8.18
C GLN A 84 18.07 14.69 6.87
N LYS A 85 17.08 15.58 6.93
CA LYS A 85 16.41 16.13 5.75
C LYS A 85 17.32 17.05 4.95
N ALA A 86 18.13 17.87 5.62
CA ALA A 86 19.11 18.75 4.98
C ALA A 86 20.27 17.97 4.36
N GLY A 87 20.70 16.86 4.96
CA GLY A 87 21.76 15.98 4.45
C GLY A 87 21.30 14.99 3.38
N LYS A 88 19.99 14.84 3.14
CA LYS A 88 19.47 14.05 2.02
C LYS A 88 19.39 14.95 0.79
N PRO A 89 20.22 14.76 -0.24
CA PRO A 89 20.05 15.49 -1.48
C PRO A 89 18.61 15.24 -1.97
N ALA A 90 17.91 16.32 -2.34
CA ALA A 90 16.61 16.20 -2.98
C ALA A 90 16.74 15.20 -4.15
N PRO A 91 15.74 14.32 -4.40
CA PRO A 91 15.78 13.47 -5.58
C PRO A 91 15.97 14.41 -6.77
N ALA A 92 17.15 14.35 -7.39
CA ALA A 92 17.46 15.13 -8.57
C ALA A 92 16.37 14.80 -9.59
N SER A 93 15.53 15.78 -9.92
CA SER A 93 14.60 15.66 -11.04
C SER A 93 15.45 15.27 -12.24
N ALA A 94 15.22 14.04 -12.72
CA ALA A 94 15.77 13.57 -13.98
C ALA A 94 15.26 14.50 -15.12
N PRO A 95 16.10 14.76 -16.14
CA PRO A 95 15.83 15.74 -17.20
C PRO A 95 14.63 15.39 -18.08
#